data_AF-A0AAD6YY02-F1
#
_entry.id   AF-A0AAD6YY02-F1
#
_cell.length_a   1.000
_cell.length_b   1.000
_cell.length_c   1.000
_cell.angle_alpha   90.00
_cell.angle_beta   90.00
_cell.angle_gamma   90.00
#
_symmetry.space_group_name_H-M   'P 1'
#
loop_
_entity.id
_entity.type
_entity.pdbx_description
1 polymer ?
#
loop_
_entity_poly.entity_id
_entity_poly.type
_entity_poly.pdbx_seq_one_letter_code
_entity_poly.pdbx_strand_id
1 'polypeptide(L)'
;MPTVYSTISLASSTRIRTGNHSHNPAPRTAEQLKEKRDARAEKQSRIEAYVQKWMEDTNQLAQTMATEFDMEPRYFLDIFFQGGAHMVNHQDVINPYNAFRGLKSIELREQGIVMSAPDIHTNFFDEYEKLTKDEKNDLCTRWEKVRSTNFQLHRDTPRAKVQDVANVVRNMKMLLSALSQRVGIEALFCIVKNNVEFKMEPEWYFTSRELEQYMEIATRKKWVTGEVGLKLEAFAIAGCDPASMFTTFLASVTLLTFSFL
;
A
#
# COMPACT_ATOMS: atom_id res chain seq x y z
N MET A 1 14.98 -37.25 65.23
CA MET A 1 15.02 -37.87 63.89
C MET A 1 13.76 -37.47 63.14
N PRO A 2 13.79 -36.40 62.34
CA PRO A 2 12.77 -36.12 61.33
C PRO A 2 13.33 -36.25 59.91
N THR A 3 12.51 -36.87 59.07
CA THR A 3 12.73 -37.23 57.66
C THR A 3 12.88 -36.00 56.77
N VAL A 4 13.94 -35.98 55.96
CA VAL A 4 14.24 -34.93 54.98
C VAL A 4 13.44 -35.20 53.70
N TYR A 5 12.50 -34.32 53.36
CA TYR A 5 11.86 -34.33 52.04
C TYR A 5 12.65 -33.44 51.08
N SER A 6 13.19 -34.10 50.05
CA SER A 6 13.93 -33.51 48.93
C SER A 6 13.03 -32.63 48.07
N THR A 7 13.38 -31.34 47.97
CA THR A 7 12.78 -30.39 47.04
C THR A 7 13.31 -30.63 45.63
N ILE A 8 12.46 -31.15 44.73
CA ILE A 8 12.77 -31.25 43.30
C ILE A 8 12.63 -29.86 42.67
N SER A 9 13.76 -29.36 42.18
CA SER A 9 13.89 -28.20 41.29
C SER A 9 13.12 -28.45 40.00
N LEU A 10 12.04 -27.69 39.74
CA LEU A 10 11.47 -27.56 38.40
C LEU A 10 12.37 -26.66 37.58
N ALA A 11 13.37 -27.28 36.96
CA ALA A 11 14.22 -26.66 35.97
C ALA A 11 13.39 -26.09 34.82
N SER A 12 13.62 -24.81 34.55
CA SER A 12 13.18 -24.09 33.37
C SER A 12 13.40 -24.93 32.11
N SER A 13 12.31 -25.21 31.38
CA SER A 13 12.37 -25.88 30.08
C SER A 13 13.24 -25.06 29.14
N THR A 14 14.41 -25.61 28.83
CA THR A 14 15.33 -25.14 27.80
C THR A 14 14.60 -25.15 26.46
N ARG A 15 14.45 -23.96 25.88
CA ARG A 15 13.99 -23.77 24.49
C ARG A 15 14.86 -24.64 23.58
N ILE A 16 14.31 -25.73 23.06
CA ILE A 16 14.96 -26.55 22.05
C ILE A 16 15.08 -25.67 20.81
N ARG A 17 16.28 -25.10 20.59
CA ARG A 17 16.68 -24.62 19.27
C ARG A 17 16.75 -25.86 18.40
N THR A 18 15.72 -26.10 17.60
CA THR A 18 15.81 -26.97 16.43
C THR A 18 16.86 -26.36 15.51
N GLY A 19 18.11 -26.79 15.70
CA GLY A 19 19.18 -26.54 14.74
C GLY A 19 18.78 -27.23 13.46
N ASN A 20 18.31 -26.45 12.48
CA ASN A 20 18.38 -26.89 11.09
C ASN A 20 19.87 -27.10 10.80
N HIS A 21 20.32 -28.35 10.89
CA HIS A 21 21.47 -28.80 10.13
C HIS A 21 21.05 -28.75 8.65
N SER A 22 21.00 -27.54 8.09
CA SER A 22 21.11 -27.39 6.65
C SER A 22 22.44 -28.01 6.30
N HIS A 23 22.42 -29.12 5.56
CA HIS A 23 23.59 -29.61 4.85
C HIS A 23 24.20 -28.39 4.14
N ASN A 24 25.33 -27.87 4.63
CA ASN A 24 26.06 -26.86 3.88
C ASN A 24 26.45 -27.56 2.57
N PRO A 25 25.99 -27.08 1.41
CA PRO A 25 26.37 -27.68 0.14
C PRO A 25 27.90 -27.64 0.06
N ALA A 26 28.49 -28.72 -0.49
CA ALA A 26 29.93 -28.84 -0.61
C ALA A 26 30.55 -27.56 -1.19
N PRO A 27 31.74 -27.14 -0.71
CA PRO A 27 32.42 -25.96 -1.23
C PRO A 27 32.53 -26.07 -2.75
N ARG A 28 32.03 -25.06 -3.47
CA ARG A 28 32.04 -25.06 -4.94
C ARG A 28 33.48 -25.12 -5.43
N THR A 29 33.72 -25.95 -6.43
CA THR A 29 35.05 -26.05 -7.06
C THR A 29 35.39 -24.72 -7.78
N ALA A 30 36.69 -24.45 -7.98
CA ALA A 30 37.14 -23.24 -8.67
C ALA A 30 36.52 -23.09 -10.08
N GLU A 31 36.27 -24.22 -10.74
CA GLU A 31 35.60 -24.30 -12.04
C GLU A 31 34.12 -23.90 -11.97
N GLN A 32 33.37 -24.37 -10.97
CA GLN A 32 31.97 -23.99 -10.75
C GLN A 32 31.82 -22.51 -10.39
N LEU A 33 32.83 -21.91 -9.74
CA LEU A 33 32.86 -20.48 -9.46
C LEU A 33 33.16 -19.65 -10.72
N LYS A 34 34.04 -20.14 -11.60
CA LYS A 34 34.35 -19.51 -12.88
C LYS A 34 33.13 -19.54 -13.82
N GLU A 35 32.51 -20.70 -14.00
CA GLU A 35 31.31 -20.87 -14.83
C GLU A 35 30.16 -19.95 -14.38
N LYS A 36 29.95 -19.79 -13.07
CA LYS A 36 28.95 -18.85 -12.54
C LYS A 36 29.31 -17.38 -12.77
N ARG A 37 30.61 -17.03 -12.77
CA ARG A 37 31.04 -15.67 -13.10
C ARG A 37 30.82 -15.39 -14.58
N ASP A 38 31.15 -16.34 -15.44
CA ASP A 38 30.97 -16.23 -16.89
C ASP A 38 29.48 -16.14 -17.24
N ALA A 39 28.63 -16.99 -16.66
CA ALA A 39 27.17 -16.92 -16.83
C ALA A 39 26.55 -15.62 -16.29
N ARG A 40 27.11 -15.05 -15.19
CA ARG A 40 26.69 -13.73 -14.68
C ARG A 40 27.12 -12.62 -15.63
N ALA A 41 28.33 -12.68 -16.16
CA ALA A 41 28.85 -11.70 -17.11
C ALA A 41 28.03 -11.73 -18.42
N GLU A 42 27.70 -12.92 -18.93
CA GLU A 42 26.84 -13.07 -20.10
C GLU A 42 25.43 -12.51 -19.86
N LYS A 43 24.82 -12.85 -18.71
CA LYS A 43 23.52 -12.29 -18.32
C LYS A 43 23.58 -10.76 -18.22
N GLN A 44 24.62 -10.22 -17.62
CA GLN A 44 24.81 -8.79 -17.44
C GLN A 44 25.00 -8.09 -18.80
N SER A 45 25.83 -8.65 -19.68
CA SER A 45 26.02 -8.15 -21.04
C SER A 45 24.71 -8.15 -21.84
N ARG A 46 23.89 -9.19 -21.68
CA ARG A 46 22.57 -9.24 -22.32
C ARG A 46 21.63 -8.15 -21.79
N ILE A 47 21.63 -7.91 -20.47
CA ILE A 47 20.85 -6.83 -19.86
C ILE A 47 21.31 -5.47 -20.41
N GLU A 48 22.62 -5.23 -20.44
CA GLU A 48 23.19 -3.98 -20.96
C GLU A 48 22.82 -3.76 -22.43
N ALA A 49 22.88 -4.81 -23.26
CA ALA A 49 22.46 -4.73 -24.66
C ALA A 49 20.96 -4.37 -24.79
N TYR A 50 20.10 -4.95 -23.97
CA TYR A 50 18.67 -4.60 -23.96
C TYR A 50 18.42 -3.17 -23.49
N VAL A 51 19.12 -2.72 -22.45
CA VAL A 51 19.01 -1.34 -21.94
C VAL A 51 19.48 -0.35 -22.99
N GLN A 52 20.60 -0.64 -23.67
CA GLN A 52 21.10 0.20 -24.74
C GLN A 52 20.10 0.30 -25.90
N LYS A 53 19.54 -0.83 -26.34
CA LYS A 53 18.50 -0.85 -27.37
C LYS A 53 17.27 -0.03 -26.95
N TRP A 54 16.82 -0.21 -25.71
CA TRP A 54 15.68 0.54 -25.20
C TRP A 54 15.93 2.06 -25.18
N MET A 55 17.14 2.49 -24.81
CA MET A 55 17.54 3.90 -24.88
C MET A 55 17.53 4.43 -26.32
N GLU A 56 18.00 3.63 -27.27
CA GLU A 56 17.98 3.99 -28.69
C GLU A 56 16.55 4.11 -29.24
N ASP A 57 15.69 3.12 -28.97
CA ASP A 57 14.29 3.10 -29.36
C ASP A 57 13.55 4.33 -28.78
N THR A 58 13.82 4.68 -27.53
CA THR A 58 13.22 5.84 -26.85
C THR A 58 13.66 7.15 -27.50
N ASN A 59 14.94 7.28 -27.84
CA ASN A 59 15.44 8.47 -28.53
C ASN A 59 14.86 8.62 -29.94
N GLN A 60 14.72 7.52 -30.69
CA GLN A 60 14.09 7.54 -32.02
C GLN A 60 12.62 7.94 -31.95
N LEU A 61 11.89 7.44 -30.95
CA LEU A 61 10.50 7.82 -30.72
C LEU A 61 10.38 9.30 -30.36
N ALA A 62 11.27 9.81 -29.50
CA ALA A 62 11.30 11.23 -29.14
C ALA A 62 11.58 12.13 -30.35
N GLN A 63 12.47 11.71 -31.27
CA GLN A 63 12.70 12.41 -32.53
C GLN A 63 11.47 12.39 -33.45
N THR A 64 10.76 11.27 -33.51
CA THR A 64 9.52 11.16 -34.31
C THR A 64 8.44 12.10 -33.78
N MET A 65 8.23 12.14 -32.46
CA MET A 65 7.30 13.05 -31.82
C MET A 65 7.72 14.52 -32.01
N ALA A 66 9.02 14.82 -31.92
CA ALA A 66 9.55 16.15 -32.21
C ALA A 66 9.18 16.64 -33.63
N THR A 67 9.30 15.77 -34.63
CA THR A 67 8.92 16.11 -36.01
C THR A 67 7.41 16.27 -36.20
N GLU A 68 6.60 15.49 -35.49
CA GLU A 68 5.13 15.54 -35.61
C GLU A 68 4.54 16.82 -34.97
N PHE A 69 5.12 17.25 -33.84
CA PHE A 69 4.59 18.35 -33.03
C PHE A 69 5.38 19.66 -33.17
N ASP A 70 6.41 19.71 -34.01
CA ASP A 70 7.31 20.87 -34.17
C ASP A 70 7.92 21.33 -32.82
N MET A 71 8.40 20.37 -32.04
CA MET A 71 9.01 20.59 -30.72
C MET A 71 10.39 19.95 -30.63
N GLU A 72 11.19 20.35 -29.65
CA GLU A 72 12.51 19.76 -29.42
C GLU A 72 12.39 18.32 -28.86
N PRO A 73 13.15 17.32 -29.36
CA PRO A 73 13.13 15.95 -28.82
C PRO A 73 13.37 15.88 -27.31
N ARG A 74 14.18 16.82 -26.80
CA ARG A 74 14.48 16.96 -25.38
C ARG A 74 13.24 17.17 -24.52
N TYR A 75 12.23 17.90 -25.01
CA TYR A 75 10.97 18.10 -24.31
C TYR A 75 10.26 16.78 -23.99
N PHE A 76 10.21 15.86 -24.95
CA PHE A 76 9.57 14.56 -24.77
C PHE A 76 10.40 13.61 -23.89
N LEU A 77 11.72 13.65 -24.01
CA LEU A 77 12.61 12.90 -23.11
C LEU A 77 12.47 13.41 -21.68
N ASP A 78 12.39 14.72 -21.47
CA ASP A 78 12.16 15.31 -20.16
C ASP A 78 10.82 14.86 -19.60
N ILE A 79 9.72 14.85 -20.38
CA ILE A 79 8.42 14.28 -19.93
C ILE A 79 8.56 12.81 -19.54
N PHE A 80 9.25 12.00 -20.35
CA PHE A 80 9.40 10.57 -20.13
C PHE A 80 10.19 10.25 -18.84
N PHE A 81 11.33 10.93 -18.64
CA PHE A 81 12.18 10.72 -17.48
C PHE A 81 11.66 11.43 -16.22
N GLN A 82 11.03 12.60 -16.36
CA GLN A 82 10.37 13.29 -15.25
C GLN A 82 9.09 12.56 -14.82
N GLY A 83 8.39 11.86 -15.71
CA GLY A 83 7.23 11.04 -15.35
C GLY A 83 7.56 9.98 -14.29
N GLY A 84 8.72 9.31 -14.42
CA GLY A 84 9.23 8.40 -13.39
C GLY A 84 9.68 9.12 -12.12
N ALA A 85 10.34 10.27 -12.26
CA ALA A 85 10.76 11.10 -11.12
C ALA A 85 9.58 11.69 -10.34
N HIS A 86 8.46 12.04 -10.99
CA HIS A 86 7.24 12.51 -10.33
C HIS A 86 6.46 11.38 -9.64
N MET A 87 6.63 10.14 -10.09
CA MET A 87 6.06 8.96 -9.42
C MET A 87 6.85 8.54 -8.17
N VAL A 88 8.15 8.84 -8.12
CA VAL A 88 9.06 8.45 -7.02
C VAL A 88 9.35 9.61 -6.06
N ASN A 89 9.52 10.81 -6.59
CA ASN A 89 9.77 12.03 -5.84
C ASN A 89 8.48 12.84 -5.79
N HIS A 90 7.71 12.65 -4.72
CA HIS A 90 6.80 13.70 -4.31
C HIS A 90 7.63 14.98 -4.10
N GLN A 91 7.21 16.10 -4.65
CA GLN A 91 7.88 17.37 -4.38
C GLN A 91 7.75 17.69 -2.89
N ASP A 92 8.85 17.45 -2.16
CA ASP A 92 8.98 17.70 -0.72
C ASP A 92 9.17 19.19 -0.41
N VAL A 93 9.65 19.98 -1.39
CA VAL A 93 9.87 21.42 -1.21
C VAL A 93 8.61 22.19 -1.58
N ILE A 94 7.90 22.69 -0.56
CA ILE A 94 6.78 23.60 -0.76
C ILE A 94 7.29 24.96 -1.24
N ASN A 95 6.76 25.41 -2.37
CA ASN A 95 6.96 26.79 -2.83
C ASN A 95 6.17 27.77 -1.92
N PRO A 96 6.81 28.81 -1.33
CA PRO A 96 6.15 29.79 -0.46
C PRO A 96 4.94 30.48 -1.09
N TYR A 97 4.96 30.70 -2.40
CA TYR A 97 3.84 31.31 -3.10
C TYR A 97 2.64 30.37 -3.20
N ASN A 98 2.89 29.07 -3.42
CA ASN A 98 1.83 28.06 -3.43
C ASN A 98 1.27 27.85 -2.01
N ALA A 99 2.12 27.90 -0.99
CA ALA A 99 1.71 27.89 0.40
C ALA A 99 0.78 29.08 0.73
N PHE A 100 1.16 30.28 0.33
CA PHE A 100 0.34 31.50 0.49
C PHE A 100 -1.04 31.33 -0.13
N ARG A 101 -1.11 30.98 -1.42
CA ARG A 101 -2.39 30.82 -2.13
C ARG A 101 -3.28 29.76 -1.50
N GLY A 102 -2.66 28.64 -1.11
CA GLY A 102 -3.34 27.55 -0.44
C GLY A 102 -3.98 28.00 0.87
N LEU A 103 -3.21 28.64 1.75
CA LEU A 103 -3.70 29.16 3.03
C LEU A 103 -4.76 30.24 2.82
N LYS A 104 -4.54 31.18 1.90
CA LYS A 104 -5.51 32.24 1.57
C LYS A 104 -6.84 31.65 1.08
N SER A 105 -6.79 30.57 0.28
CA SER A 105 -8.01 29.89 -0.17
C SER A 105 -8.80 29.25 0.97
N ILE A 106 -8.13 28.77 2.01
CA ILE A 106 -8.77 28.22 3.22
C ILE A 106 -9.40 29.36 4.02
N GLU A 107 -8.64 30.43 4.28
CA GLU A 107 -9.13 31.62 4.99
C GLU A 107 -10.39 32.20 4.32
N LEU A 108 -10.39 32.34 3.00
CA LEU A 108 -11.55 32.83 2.25
C LEU A 108 -12.75 31.89 2.34
N ARG A 109 -12.52 30.56 2.29
CA ARG A 109 -13.59 29.56 2.43
C ARG A 109 -14.20 29.56 3.82
N GLU A 110 -13.40 29.74 4.87
CA GLU A 110 -13.91 29.89 6.25
C GLU A 110 -14.80 31.14 6.40
N GLN A 111 -14.53 32.17 5.61
CA GLN A 111 -15.37 33.37 5.50
C GLN A 111 -16.57 33.20 4.56
N GLY A 112 -16.77 32.00 3.98
CA GLY A 112 -17.86 31.69 3.05
C GLY A 112 -17.63 32.16 1.61
N ILE A 113 -16.42 32.62 1.28
CA ILE A 113 -16.07 33.13 -0.05
C ILE A 113 -15.30 32.05 -0.82
N VAL A 114 -15.85 31.62 -1.96
CA VAL A 114 -15.18 30.68 -2.85
C VAL A 114 -14.60 31.45 -4.03
N MET A 115 -13.26 31.48 -4.13
CA MET A 115 -12.55 32.14 -5.23
C MET A 115 -11.70 31.14 -6.01
N SER A 116 -11.56 31.38 -7.32
CA SER A 116 -10.67 30.58 -8.14
C SER A 116 -9.21 30.93 -7.87
N ALA A 117 -8.31 29.98 -8.14
CA ALA A 117 -6.90 30.17 -7.87
C ALA A 117 -6.27 31.35 -8.66
N PRO A 118 -6.66 31.64 -9.92
CA PRO A 118 -6.28 32.86 -10.63
C PRO A 118 -6.77 34.15 -9.94
N ASP A 119 -8.02 34.17 -9.46
CA ASP A 119 -8.57 35.37 -8.80
C ASP A 119 -7.85 35.68 -7.49
N ILE A 120 -7.41 34.63 -6.78
CA ILE A 120 -6.59 34.79 -5.57
C ILE A 120 -5.24 35.43 -5.90
N HIS A 121 -4.64 35.09 -7.05
CA HIS A 121 -3.43 35.77 -7.51
C HIS A 121 -3.74 37.25 -7.77
N THR A 122 -4.71 37.55 -8.63
CA THR A 122 -4.99 38.94 -9.03
C THR A 122 -5.33 39.85 -7.84
N ASN A 123 -6.07 39.36 -6.85
CA ASN A 123 -6.55 40.20 -5.75
C ASN A 123 -5.61 40.26 -4.53
N PHE A 124 -4.73 39.27 -4.35
CA PHE A 124 -3.92 39.14 -3.14
C PHE A 124 -2.42 38.97 -3.40
N PHE A 125 -1.96 39.14 -4.64
CA PHE A 125 -0.53 39.06 -4.96
C PHE A 125 0.29 40.15 -4.25
N ASP A 126 -0.23 41.37 -4.19
CA ASP A 126 0.41 42.50 -3.49
C ASP A 126 0.65 42.21 -2.00
N GLU A 127 -0.24 41.42 -1.38
CA GLU A 127 -0.05 41.00 0.02
C GLU A 127 1.15 40.07 0.14
N TYR A 128 1.32 39.14 -0.81
CA TYR A 128 2.46 38.22 -0.83
C TYR A 128 3.79 38.94 -1.10
N GLU A 129 3.81 39.95 -1.97
CA GLU A 129 5.04 40.71 -2.24
C GLU A 129 5.54 41.45 -1.01
N LYS A 130 4.62 41.97 -0.18
CA LYS A 130 4.93 42.68 1.07
C LYS A 130 5.49 41.77 2.17
N LEU A 131 5.33 40.45 2.04
CA LEU A 131 5.85 39.51 3.03
C LEU A 131 7.37 39.43 3.00
N THR A 132 7.95 39.47 4.19
CA THR A 132 9.37 39.22 4.43
C THR A 132 9.73 37.77 4.15
N LYS A 133 11.04 37.51 4.06
CA LYS A 133 11.55 36.15 3.81
C LYS A 133 11.18 35.16 4.92
N ASP A 134 11.17 35.63 6.17
CA ASP A 134 10.84 34.79 7.33
C ASP A 134 9.35 34.44 7.34
N GLU A 135 8.48 35.41 7.04
CA GLU A 135 7.02 35.17 6.90
C GLU A 135 6.69 34.21 5.76
N LYS A 136 7.45 34.27 4.65
CA LYS A 136 7.33 33.31 3.54
C LYS A 136 7.73 31.90 3.95
N ASN A 137 8.71 31.75 4.82
CA ASN A 137 9.10 30.44 5.36
C ASN A 137 8.04 29.90 6.36
N ASP A 138 7.46 30.79 7.16
CA ASP A 138 6.35 30.44 8.06
C ASP A 138 5.11 29.99 7.29
N LEU A 139 4.83 30.58 6.12
CA LEU A 139 3.78 30.10 5.23
C LEU A 139 4.01 28.66 4.78
N CYS A 140 5.24 28.31 4.37
CA CYS A 140 5.58 26.93 4.02
C CYS A 140 5.34 25.97 5.18
N THR A 141 5.74 26.36 6.39
CA THR A 141 5.59 25.53 7.59
C THR A 141 4.10 25.35 7.96
N ARG A 142 3.30 26.42 7.89
CA ARG A 142 1.85 26.35 8.11
C ARG A 142 1.16 25.50 7.05
N TRP A 143 1.56 25.66 5.79
CA TRP A 143 1.01 24.87 4.69
C TRP A 143 1.36 23.38 4.80
N GLU A 144 2.56 23.02 5.25
CA GLU A 144 2.94 21.62 5.50
C GLU A 144 2.08 20.98 6.59
N LYS A 145 1.80 21.72 7.67
CA LYS A 145 0.85 21.25 8.71
C LYS A 145 -0.54 21.02 8.14
N VAL A 146 -1.04 21.98 7.36
CA VAL A 146 -2.35 21.88 6.70
C VAL A 146 -2.37 20.72 5.69
N ARG A 147 -1.30 20.53 4.92
CA ARG A 147 -1.15 19.45 3.93
C ARG A 147 -1.12 18.09 4.59
N SER A 148 -0.37 17.93 5.68
CA SER A 148 -0.29 16.67 6.44
C SER A 148 -1.62 16.33 7.13
N THR A 149 -2.39 17.31 7.61
CA THR A 149 -3.76 17.07 8.13
C THR A 149 -4.79 16.86 7.02
N ASN A 150 -4.74 17.61 5.92
CA ASN A 150 -5.73 17.53 4.83
C ASN A 150 -5.53 16.31 3.94
N PHE A 151 -4.30 15.79 3.81
CA PHE A 151 -4.05 14.49 3.20
C PHE A 151 -4.85 13.38 3.90
N GLN A 152 -5.16 13.55 5.19
CA GLN A 152 -5.96 12.60 5.96
C GLN A 152 -7.47 12.82 5.83
N LEU A 153 -7.94 13.98 5.32
CA LEU A 153 -9.35 14.38 5.46
C LEU A 153 -10.09 14.62 4.14
N HIS A 154 -9.45 15.03 3.03
CA HIS A 154 -10.23 15.62 1.93
C HIS A 154 -10.62 14.65 0.81
N ARG A 155 -11.47 13.67 1.13
CA ARG A 155 -12.24 12.88 0.13
C ARG A 155 -13.63 12.52 0.65
N ASP A 156 -14.43 13.54 0.94
CA ASP A 156 -15.74 13.35 1.57
C ASP A 156 -16.80 12.78 0.62
N THR A 157 -16.63 12.93 -0.69
CA THR A 157 -17.66 12.42 -1.60
C THR A 157 -17.65 10.89 -1.62
N PRO A 158 -18.83 10.23 -1.50
CA PRO A 158 -18.94 8.78 -1.59
C PRO A 158 -18.26 8.21 -2.86
N ARG A 159 -18.32 8.93 -3.97
CA ARG A 159 -17.69 8.55 -5.23
C ARG A 159 -16.16 8.55 -5.16
N ALA A 160 -15.56 9.56 -4.52
CA ALA A 160 -14.11 9.60 -4.33
C ALA A 160 -13.64 8.45 -3.42
N LYS A 161 -14.38 8.16 -2.33
CA LYS A 161 -14.10 7.02 -1.45
C LYS A 161 -14.10 5.68 -2.22
N VAL A 162 -15.10 5.46 -3.08
CA VAL A 162 -15.16 4.24 -3.92
C VAL A 162 -14.00 4.19 -4.92
N GLN A 163 -13.67 5.31 -5.57
CA GLN A 163 -12.55 5.37 -6.52
C GLN A 163 -11.22 5.03 -5.86
N ASP A 164 -11.01 5.47 -4.63
CA ASP A 164 -9.81 5.15 -3.88
C ASP A 164 -9.70 3.68 -3.55
N VAL A 165 -10.79 3.07 -3.07
CA VAL A 165 -10.80 1.64 -2.82
C VAL A 165 -10.49 0.89 -4.11
N ALA A 166 -11.09 1.27 -5.24
CA ALA A 166 -10.81 0.65 -6.53
C ALA A 166 -9.33 0.78 -6.93
N ASN A 167 -8.72 1.96 -6.74
CA ASN A 167 -7.30 2.19 -7.02
C ASN A 167 -6.38 1.33 -6.13
N VAL A 168 -6.67 1.25 -4.84
CA VAL A 168 -5.90 0.45 -3.88
C VAL A 168 -6.05 -1.04 -4.17
N VAL A 169 -7.28 -1.53 -4.39
CA VAL A 169 -7.58 -2.90 -4.77
C VAL A 169 -6.79 -3.29 -6.01
N ARG A 170 -6.77 -2.45 -7.05
CA ARG A 170 -6.00 -2.69 -8.27
C ARG A 170 -4.50 -2.84 -7.98
N ASN A 171 -3.93 -1.97 -7.16
CA ASN A 171 -2.52 -2.02 -6.80
C ASN A 171 -2.20 -3.29 -5.98
N MET A 172 -3.05 -3.66 -5.03
CA MET A 172 -2.90 -4.90 -4.25
C MET A 172 -2.95 -6.15 -5.13
N LYS A 173 -3.94 -6.23 -6.05
CA LYS A 173 -4.07 -7.33 -7.03
C LYS A 173 -2.79 -7.48 -7.85
N MET A 174 -2.23 -6.38 -8.35
CA MET A 174 -0.99 -6.38 -9.12
C MET A 174 0.21 -6.87 -8.29
N LEU A 175 0.38 -6.35 -7.06
CA LEU A 175 1.50 -6.71 -6.20
C LEU A 175 1.47 -8.18 -5.78
N LEU A 176 0.29 -8.69 -5.40
CA LEU A 176 0.09 -10.08 -5.01
C LEU A 176 0.23 -11.04 -6.20
N SER A 177 -0.29 -10.68 -7.38
CA SER A 177 -0.07 -11.45 -8.62
C SER A 177 1.43 -11.58 -8.92
N ALA A 178 2.16 -10.46 -8.84
CA ALA A 178 3.60 -10.46 -9.10
C ALA A 178 4.38 -11.27 -8.05
N LEU A 179 3.86 -11.41 -6.83
CA LEU A 179 4.48 -12.22 -5.79
C LEU A 179 4.23 -13.72 -6.02
N SER A 180 2.99 -14.10 -6.38
CA SER A 180 2.63 -15.47 -6.78
C SER A 180 3.50 -15.92 -7.95
N GLN A 181 3.63 -15.12 -9.02
CA GLN A 181 4.40 -15.50 -10.20
C GLN A 181 5.91 -15.64 -9.97
N ARG A 182 6.50 -14.83 -9.08
CA ARG A 182 7.97 -14.82 -8.87
C ARG A 182 8.44 -15.77 -7.78
N VAL A 183 7.63 -15.95 -6.74
CA VAL A 183 8.02 -16.68 -5.52
C VAL A 183 7.11 -17.89 -5.25
N GLY A 184 5.98 -18.00 -5.94
CA GLY A 184 4.98 -19.05 -5.68
C GLY A 184 4.18 -18.81 -4.40
N ILE A 185 4.02 -17.55 -3.98
CA ILE A 185 3.23 -17.19 -2.80
C ILE A 185 1.77 -16.98 -3.21
N GLU A 186 0.88 -17.79 -2.66
CA GLU A 186 -0.56 -17.65 -2.80
C GLU A 186 -1.13 -16.76 -1.69
N ALA A 187 -2.09 -15.90 -2.04
CA ALA A 187 -2.73 -14.98 -1.12
C ALA A 187 -4.21 -14.82 -1.47
N LEU A 188 -5.02 -14.56 -0.44
CA LEU A 188 -6.39 -14.11 -0.58
C LEU A 188 -6.60 -12.87 0.29
N PHE A 189 -7.47 -11.97 -0.15
CA PHE A 189 -7.92 -10.86 0.69
C PHE A 189 -9.38 -10.50 0.42
N CYS A 190 -9.99 -9.88 1.43
CA CYS A 190 -11.30 -9.26 1.35
C CYS A 190 -11.21 -7.84 1.88
N ILE A 191 -11.75 -6.86 1.15
CA ILE A 191 -11.90 -5.49 1.62
C ILE A 191 -13.39 -5.23 1.81
N VAL A 192 -13.75 -4.84 3.03
CA VAL A 192 -15.10 -4.42 3.40
C VAL A 192 -15.04 -3.02 3.99
N LYS A 193 -16.13 -2.27 3.83
CA LYS A 193 -16.30 -1.00 4.52
C LYS A 193 -16.74 -1.24 5.96
N ASN A 194 -16.39 -0.32 6.85
CA ASN A 194 -16.79 -0.32 8.26
C ASN A 194 -17.87 0.73 8.56
N ASN A 195 -18.41 1.41 7.55
CA ASN A 195 -19.41 2.45 7.73
C ASN A 195 -20.54 2.34 6.69
N VAL A 196 -21.65 3.04 6.96
CA VAL A 196 -22.84 3.06 6.09
C VAL A 196 -22.90 4.26 5.15
N GLU A 197 -21.91 5.17 5.22
CA GLU A 197 -21.92 6.47 4.52
C GLU A 197 -21.85 6.37 3.00
N PHE A 198 -21.22 5.33 2.48
CA PHE A 198 -21.09 5.09 1.05
C PHE A 198 -21.40 3.64 0.69
N LYS A 199 -21.91 3.40 -0.52
CA LYS A 199 -22.23 2.06 -0.99
C LYS A 199 -21.01 1.48 -1.72
N MET A 200 -20.56 0.31 -1.29
CA MET A 200 -19.50 -0.48 -1.89
C MET A 200 -19.80 -1.94 -1.59
N GLU A 201 -19.59 -2.83 -2.55
CA GLU A 201 -19.69 -4.27 -2.32
C GLU A 201 -18.35 -4.81 -1.79
N PRO A 202 -18.36 -5.86 -0.96
CA PRO A 202 -17.14 -6.54 -0.51
C PRO A 202 -16.27 -6.99 -1.70
N GLU A 203 -15.02 -6.50 -1.73
CA GLU A 203 -14.08 -6.82 -2.80
C GLU A 203 -13.23 -8.02 -2.40
N TRP A 204 -13.36 -9.10 -3.17
CA TRP A 204 -12.58 -10.32 -3.00
C TRP A 204 -11.50 -10.44 -4.05
N TYR A 205 -10.37 -11.02 -3.65
CA TYR A 205 -9.33 -11.42 -4.57
C TYR A 205 -8.64 -12.68 -4.08
N PHE A 206 -8.39 -13.58 -5.03
CA PHE A 206 -7.60 -14.79 -4.86
C PHE A 206 -6.50 -14.77 -5.93
N THR A 207 -5.27 -15.08 -5.54
CA THR A 207 -4.15 -15.21 -6.50
C THR A 207 -4.33 -16.39 -7.45
N SER A 208 -5.00 -17.45 -7.01
CA SER A 208 -5.33 -18.63 -7.79
C SER A 208 -6.79 -19.05 -7.58
N ARG A 209 -7.38 -19.65 -8.62
CA ARG A 209 -8.77 -20.11 -8.58
C ARG A 209 -8.92 -21.38 -7.74
N GLU A 210 -7.86 -22.18 -7.66
CA GLU A 210 -7.75 -23.37 -6.83
C GLU A 210 -7.86 -23.01 -5.35
N LEU A 211 -7.28 -21.88 -4.95
CA LEU A 211 -7.41 -21.37 -3.59
C LEU A 211 -8.86 -20.99 -3.26
N GLU A 212 -9.58 -20.38 -4.19
CA GLU A 212 -11.01 -20.08 -4.03
C GLU A 212 -11.84 -21.36 -3.86
N GLN A 213 -11.64 -22.35 -4.74
CA GLN A 213 -12.34 -23.64 -4.65
C GLN A 213 -12.02 -24.37 -3.34
N TYR A 214 -10.78 -24.28 -2.87
CA TYR A 214 -10.37 -24.88 -1.61
C TYR A 214 -11.14 -24.31 -0.41
N MET A 215 -11.54 -23.04 -0.43
CA MET A 215 -12.31 -22.43 0.67
C MET A 215 -13.68 -23.09 0.87
N GLU A 216 -14.32 -23.53 -0.21
CA GLU A 216 -15.55 -24.31 -0.16
C GLU A 216 -15.36 -25.65 0.56
N ILE A 217 -14.22 -26.29 0.36
CA ILE A 217 -13.88 -27.56 1.00
C ILE A 217 -13.49 -27.33 2.47
N ALA A 218 -12.62 -26.35 2.72
CA ALA A 218 -11.98 -26.12 4.01
C ALA A 218 -12.98 -25.73 5.10
N THR A 219 -14.01 -24.96 4.75
CA THR A 219 -14.96 -24.45 5.73
C THR A 219 -16.07 -25.44 6.10
N ARG A 220 -16.09 -26.64 5.49
CA ARG A 220 -17.05 -27.77 5.70
C ARG A 220 -18.54 -27.42 5.49
N LYS A 221 -18.88 -26.14 5.50
CA LYS A 221 -20.16 -25.54 5.12
C LYS A 221 -20.01 -24.95 3.72
N LYS A 222 -21.12 -24.72 3.02
CA LYS A 222 -21.13 -24.05 1.71
C LYS A 222 -20.54 -22.64 1.86
N TRP A 223 -19.25 -22.49 1.58
CA TRP A 223 -18.63 -21.18 1.42
C TRP A 223 -19.23 -20.53 0.18
N VAL A 224 -19.90 -19.41 0.36
CA VAL A 224 -20.35 -18.58 -0.75
C VAL A 224 -19.65 -17.24 -0.59
N THR A 225 -18.65 -16.98 -1.42
CA THR A 225 -17.73 -15.83 -1.28
C THR A 225 -18.48 -14.51 -1.07
N GLY A 226 -19.55 -14.28 -1.84
CA GLY A 226 -20.40 -13.09 -1.70
C GLY A 226 -21.09 -12.99 -0.33
N GLU A 227 -21.71 -14.08 0.15
CA GLU A 227 -22.38 -14.08 1.46
C GLU A 227 -21.38 -13.88 2.61
N VAL A 228 -20.19 -14.47 2.51
CA VAL A 228 -19.16 -14.30 3.53
C VAL A 228 -18.67 -12.85 3.54
N GLY A 229 -18.47 -12.25 2.37
CA GLY A 229 -18.15 -10.82 2.24
C GLY A 229 -19.18 -9.93 2.94
N LEU A 230 -20.47 -10.16 2.69
CA LEU A 230 -21.55 -9.39 3.31
C LEU A 230 -21.61 -9.58 4.83
N LYS A 231 -21.33 -10.78 5.33
CA LYS A 231 -21.26 -11.05 6.79
C LYS A 231 -20.05 -10.35 7.43
N LEU A 232 -18.89 -10.35 6.76
CA LEU A 232 -17.71 -9.62 7.19
C LEU A 232 -17.95 -8.11 7.23
N GLU A 233 -18.64 -7.57 6.23
CA GLU A 233 -19.04 -6.17 6.19
C GLU A 233 -19.99 -5.82 7.33
N ALA A 234 -21.04 -6.63 7.54
CA ALA A 234 -21.98 -6.43 8.65
C ALA A 234 -21.26 -6.46 10.01
N PHE A 235 -20.31 -7.38 10.19
CA PHE A 235 -19.47 -7.48 11.39
C PHE A 235 -18.60 -6.23 11.59
N ALA A 236 -17.97 -5.74 10.52
CA ALA A 236 -17.15 -4.53 10.55
C ALA A 236 -17.96 -3.27 10.87
N ILE A 237 -19.16 -3.14 10.30
CA ILE A 237 -20.09 -2.03 10.57
C ILE A 237 -20.60 -2.08 12.01
N ALA A 238 -20.89 -3.28 12.53
CA ALA A 238 -21.36 -3.44 13.91
C ALA A 238 -20.27 -3.16 14.95
N GLY A 239 -19.00 -3.03 14.54
CA GLY A 239 -17.87 -2.81 15.44
C GLY A 239 -17.67 -3.97 16.43
N CYS A 240 -18.10 -5.18 16.05
CA CYS A 240 -18.05 -6.34 16.93
C CYS A 240 -16.60 -6.74 17.24
N ASP A 241 -16.30 -7.01 18.50
CA ASP A 241 -15.03 -7.59 18.92
C ASP A 241 -15.14 -9.12 18.91
N PRO A 242 -14.38 -9.84 18.07
CA PRO A 242 -14.46 -11.30 18.03
C PRO A 242 -14.06 -11.93 19.38
N ALA A 243 -13.19 -11.30 20.17
CA ALA A 243 -12.78 -11.81 21.48
C ALA A 243 -13.97 -11.87 22.46
N SER A 244 -14.89 -10.91 22.36
CA SER A 244 -16.14 -10.87 23.15
C SER A 244 -17.11 -12.01 22.81
N MET A 245 -17.04 -12.59 21.60
CA MET A 245 -17.87 -13.73 21.22
C MET A 245 -17.30 -15.06 21.73
N PHE A 246 -15.98 -15.19 21.83
CA PHE A 246 -15.34 -16.41 22.36
C PHE A 246 -15.56 -16.59 23.87
N THR A 247 -15.67 -15.50 24.64
CA THR A 247 -16.05 -15.56 26.07
C THR A 247 -17.48 -16.05 26.27
N THR A 248 -18.41 -15.70 25.38
CA THR A 248 -19.81 -16.18 25.43
C THR A 248 -19.95 -17.65 24.99
N PHE A 249 -19.11 -18.12 24.07
CA PHE A 249 -19.08 -19.52 23.67
C PHE A 249 -18.51 -20.44 24.76
N LEU A 250 -17.51 -20.00 25.53
CA LEU A 250 -17.03 -20.77 26.70
C LEU A 250 -18.05 -20.80 27.85
N ALA A 251 -18.89 -19.78 27.99
CA ALA A 251 -20.03 -19.80 28.92
C ALA A 251 -21.20 -20.67 28.43
N SER A 252 -21.33 -20.89 27.12
CA SER A 252 -22.42 -21.67 26.53
C SER A 252 -22.10 -23.18 26.40
N VAL A 253 -20.83 -23.59 26.51
CA VAL A 253 -20.43 -25.01 26.54
C VAL A 253 -20.61 -25.63 27.94
N THR A 254 -20.92 -24.84 28.97
CA THR A 254 -21.20 -25.33 30.33
C THR A 254 -22.68 -25.37 30.72
N LEU A 255 -23.63 -25.04 29.82
CA LEU A 255 -25.06 -24.98 30.15
C LEU A 255 -26.01 -25.59 29.11
N LEU A 256 -25.63 -26.70 28.47
CA LEU A 256 -26.59 -27.54 27.71
C LEU A 256 -26.34 -29.04 27.93
N THR A 257 -26.33 -29.44 29.21
CA THR A 257 -26.84 -30.75 29.63
C THR A 257 -28.13 -30.51 30.40
N PHE A 258 -29.25 -30.35 29.71
CA PHE A 258 -30.56 -30.67 30.28
C PHE A 258 -31.51 -31.14 29.16
N SER A 259 -31.87 -32.41 29.32
CA SER A 259 -32.94 -33.22 28.73
C SER A 259 -34.12 -32.47 28.11
N PHE A 260 -34.63 -32.99 27.00
CA PHE A 260 -36.00 -33.52 26.99
C PHE A 260 -36.08 -34.70 26.00
N LEU A 261 -36.86 -35.69 26.43
CA LEU A 261 -37.36 -36.86 25.71
C LEU A 261 -37.90 -36.53 24.31
#